data_AF-A0A061NG90-F1
#
_entry.id   AF-A0A061NG90-F1
#
_cell.length_a   1.000
_cell.length_b   1.000
_cell.length_c   1.000
_cell.angle_alpha   90.00
_cell.angle_beta   90.00
_cell.angle_gamma   90.00
#
_symmetry.space_group_name_H-M   'P 1'
#
loop_
_entity.id
_entity.type
_entity.pdbx_description
1 polymer ?
#
loop_
_entity_poly.entity_id
_entity_poly.type
_entity_poly.pdbx_seq_one_letter_code
_entity_poly.pdbx_strand_id
1 'polypeptide(L)'
;MIINNNMSAMNAHRQLGVNQNQMQNSMEKLSSGLRINRAGDDAAGLSISEKMRAQINGLDQASRNAQDGISLIQTAEGALDESHSILQRMRELAVQASNDTNHDDVDREAIQEEVNALAEELDRIAGNTEFNNKNLLDGSFEGKFHIGANSGQSIDVQIGNLNSFNLGVAGEADFDISNTSTATVEGVEGQTVLRNSSDDIVAVQIGGSDGEWFAPSDVEVNEEGLLIGSPGADSLEVTTTVSETEFTHNNTVYTLAEDHTYEVGNEEFSGTVLLDADGDVFAVQNGMIGIVPVH
;
A
#
# COMPACT_ATOMS: atom_id res chain seq x y z
N MET A 1 -2.50 60.83 77.97
CA MET A 1 -2.97 61.02 76.58
C MET A 1 -1.75 61.45 75.77
N ILE A 2 -1.29 60.65 74.83
CA ILE A 2 -0.05 60.91 74.07
C ILE A 2 -0.48 61.44 72.68
N ILE A 3 -0.06 62.65 72.32
CA ILE A 3 -0.49 63.36 71.10
C ILE A 3 0.37 63.00 69.88
N ASN A 4 1.60 62.52 70.09
CA ASN A 4 2.55 62.23 69.00
C ASN A 4 2.19 61.01 68.14
N ASN A 5 1.44 60.03 68.66
CA ASN A 5 1.05 58.83 67.93
C ASN A 5 -0.46 58.65 68.00
N ASN A 6 -1.15 58.98 66.91
CA ASN A 6 -2.59 58.80 66.80
C ASN A 6 -2.93 57.34 66.43
N MET A 7 -2.95 56.48 67.44
CA MET A 7 -3.19 55.04 67.29
C MET A 7 -4.57 54.72 66.69
N SER A 8 -5.59 55.53 67.01
CA SER A 8 -6.94 55.36 66.45
C SER A 8 -6.97 55.64 64.95
N ALA A 9 -6.31 56.71 64.50
CA ALA A 9 -6.19 57.01 63.07
C ALA A 9 -5.35 55.96 62.32
N MET A 10 -4.25 55.47 62.91
CA MET A 10 -3.43 54.41 62.32
C MET A 10 -4.20 53.09 62.17
N ASN A 11 -5.04 52.74 63.15
CA ASN A 11 -5.89 51.55 63.06
C ASN A 11 -6.98 51.72 61.99
N ALA A 12 -7.64 52.88 61.95
CA ALA A 12 -8.62 53.21 60.91
C ALA A 12 -8.02 53.15 59.50
N HIS A 13 -6.81 53.69 59.31
CA HIS A 13 -6.09 53.61 58.04
C HIS A 13 -5.73 52.17 57.66
N ARG A 14 -5.29 51.35 58.62
CA ARG A 14 -5.01 49.92 58.37
C ARG A 14 -6.28 49.17 57.94
N GLN A 15 -7.41 49.41 58.61
CA GLN A 15 -8.69 48.77 58.26
C GLN A 15 -9.23 49.24 56.91
N LEU A 16 -9.07 50.53 56.58
CA LEU A 16 -9.38 51.06 55.25
C LEU A 16 -8.54 50.38 54.16
N GLY A 17 -7.24 50.18 54.42
CA GLY A 17 -6.36 49.43 53.50
C GLY A 17 -6.85 48.00 53.26
N VAL A 18 -7.27 47.27 54.31
CA VAL A 18 -7.82 45.92 54.17
C VAL A 18 -9.11 45.93 53.35
N ASN A 19 -10.05 46.85 53.63
CA ASN A 19 -11.30 46.98 52.87
C ASN A 19 -11.06 47.34 51.40
N GLN A 20 -10.09 48.22 51.12
CA GLN A 20 -9.78 48.60 49.75
C GLN A 20 -9.20 47.43 48.95
N ASN A 21 -8.36 46.58 49.56
CA ASN A 21 -7.87 45.35 48.93
C ASN A 21 -9.02 44.34 48.68
N GLN A 22 -9.94 44.17 49.62
CA GLN A 22 -11.11 43.29 49.43
C GLN A 22 -12.05 43.79 48.32
N MET A 23 -12.26 45.11 48.23
CA MET A 23 -13.04 45.71 47.16
C MET A 23 -12.36 45.52 45.79
N GLN A 24 -11.03 45.71 45.71
CA GLN A 24 -10.27 45.45 44.48
C GLN A 24 -10.38 43.99 44.04
N ASN A 25 -10.22 43.03 44.96
CA ASN A 25 -10.39 41.60 44.65
C ASN A 25 -11.81 41.28 44.16
N SER A 26 -12.83 41.93 44.74
CA SER A 26 -14.23 41.72 44.34
C SER A 26 -14.51 42.28 42.95
N MET A 27 -13.95 43.45 42.64
CA MET A 27 -14.01 44.07 41.31
C MET A 27 -13.28 43.22 40.26
N GLU A 28 -12.14 42.62 40.60
CA GLU A 28 -11.39 41.71 39.70
C GLU A 28 -12.22 40.46 39.37
N LYS A 29 -12.86 39.85 40.37
CA LYS A 29 -13.78 38.70 40.19
C LYS A 29 -15.00 39.06 39.37
N LEU A 30 -15.57 40.25 39.58
CA LEU A 30 -16.69 40.74 38.78
C LEU A 30 -16.30 40.97 37.31
N SER A 31 -15.14 41.61 37.07
CA SER A 31 -14.68 41.94 35.72
C SER A 31 -14.27 40.72 34.90
N SER A 32 -13.74 39.67 35.55
CA SER A 32 -13.35 38.41 34.90
C SER A 32 -14.51 37.42 34.78
N GLY A 33 -15.54 37.57 35.62
CA GLY A 33 -16.61 36.56 35.77
C GLY A 33 -16.14 35.26 36.44
N LEU A 34 -14.88 35.18 36.90
CA LEU A 34 -14.29 34.01 37.51
C LEU A 34 -14.20 34.18 39.03
N ARG A 35 -14.56 33.13 39.76
CA ARG A 35 -14.46 33.11 41.23
C ARG A 35 -13.00 33.04 41.72
N ILE A 36 -12.13 32.40 40.96
CA ILE A 36 -10.70 32.18 41.26
C ILE A 36 -9.90 32.81 40.12
N ASN A 37 -9.19 33.91 40.41
CA ASN A 37 -8.37 34.61 39.41
C ASN A 37 -6.87 34.44 39.62
N ARG A 38 -6.45 34.17 40.86
CA ARG A 38 -5.04 34.05 41.24
C ARG A 38 -4.84 32.81 42.10
N ALA A 39 -3.62 32.27 42.09
CA ALA A 39 -3.25 31.14 42.95
C ALA A 39 -3.40 31.45 44.45
N GLY A 40 -3.37 32.74 44.84
CA GLY A 40 -3.60 33.19 46.20
C GLY A 40 -5.05 33.12 46.68
N ASP A 41 -6.05 33.03 45.79
CA ASP A 41 -7.46 32.85 46.17
C ASP A 41 -7.75 31.40 46.56
N ASP A 42 -7.33 30.45 45.72
CA ASP A 42 -7.48 29.01 45.92
C ASP A 42 -6.51 28.26 44.98
N ALA A 43 -5.36 27.85 45.49
CA ALA A 43 -4.34 27.17 44.71
C ALA A 43 -4.80 25.80 44.18
N ALA A 44 -5.59 25.06 44.98
CA ALA A 44 -6.10 23.74 44.59
C ALA A 44 -7.21 23.88 43.54
N GLY A 45 -8.14 24.80 43.75
CA GLY A 45 -9.20 25.11 42.79
C GLY A 45 -8.66 25.61 41.46
N LEU A 46 -7.63 26.47 41.48
CA LEU A 46 -6.96 26.92 40.26
C LEU A 46 -6.28 25.75 39.53
N SER A 47 -5.53 24.90 40.23
CA SER A 47 -4.85 23.74 39.63
C SER A 47 -5.83 22.76 38.97
N ILE A 48 -6.96 22.46 39.62
CA ILE A 48 -8.01 21.59 39.04
C ILE A 48 -8.65 22.27 37.82
N SER A 49 -8.92 23.58 37.89
CA SER A 49 -9.50 24.31 36.76
C SER A 49 -8.57 24.38 35.54
N GLU A 50 -7.26 24.54 35.75
CA GLU A 50 -6.27 24.49 34.67
C GLU A 50 -6.12 23.09 34.08
N LYS A 51 -6.19 22.05 34.91
CA LYS A 51 -6.24 20.66 34.41
C LYS A 51 -7.47 20.44 33.52
N MET A 52 -8.64 20.92 33.93
CA MET A 52 -9.86 20.82 33.12
C MET A 52 -9.77 21.65 31.83
N ARG A 53 -9.20 22.86 31.87
CA ARG A 53 -8.95 23.67 30.67
C ARG A 53 -8.02 22.96 29.70
N ALA A 54 -6.93 22.38 30.19
CA ALA A 54 -6.02 21.59 29.36
C ALA A 54 -6.74 20.38 28.73
N GLN A 55 -7.59 19.70 29.49
CA GLN A 55 -8.41 18.60 28.96
C GLN A 55 -9.41 19.06 27.89
N ILE A 56 -10.10 20.18 28.10
CA ILE A 56 -11.02 20.74 27.11
C ILE A 56 -10.27 21.07 25.81
N ASN A 57 -9.15 21.78 25.90
CA ASN A 57 -8.33 22.11 24.73
C ASN A 57 -7.81 20.83 24.03
N GLY A 58 -7.47 19.79 24.79
CA GLY A 58 -7.10 18.48 24.25
C GLY A 58 -8.26 17.82 23.51
N LEU A 59 -9.47 17.84 24.08
CA LEU A 59 -10.69 17.31 23.44
C LEU A 59 -11.08 18.10 22.19
N ASP A 60 -10.91 19.42 22.18
CA ASP A 60 -11.17 20.26 21.01
C ASP A 60 -10.21 19.90 19.86
N GLN A 61 -8.94 19.65 20.16
CA GLN A 61 -7.99 19.15 19.17
C GLN A 61 -8.35 17.73 18.71
N ALA A 62 -8.69 16.84 19.63
CA ALA A 62 -9.14 15.48 19.31
C ALA A 62 -10.37 15.47 18.40
N SER A 63 -11.32 16.39 18.61
CA SER A 63 -12.49 16.56 17.76
C SER A 63 -12.10 16.93 16.32
N ARG A 64 -11.11 17.82 16.15
CA ARG A 64 -10.57 18.16 14.83
C ARG A 64 -9.85 16.97 14.18
N ASN A 65 -9.00 16.26 14.93
CA ASN A 65 -8.33 15.06 14.42
C ASN A 65 -9.35 13.98 13.99
N ALA A 66 -10.46 13.83 14.71
CA ALA A 66 -11.53 12.91 14.34
C ALA A 66 -12.24 13.33 13.04
N GLN A 67 -12.44 14.63 12.82
CA GLN A 67 -12.99 15.15 11.56
C GLN A 67 -12.04 14.88 10.38
N ASP A 68 -10.74 15.07 10.57
CA ASP A 68 -9.74 14.74 9.55
C ASP A 68 -9.76 13.23 9.22
N GLY A 69 -9.89 12.38 10.24
CA GLY A 69 -10.04 10.93 10.07
C GLY A 69 -11.33 10.56 9.31
N ILE A 70 -12.44 11.23 9.58
CA ILE A 70 -13.69 11.05 8.83
C ILE A 70 -13.49 11.43 7.35
N SER A 71 -12.87 12.58 7.08
CA SER A 71 -12.61 13.01 5.71
C SER A 71 -11.71 12.04 4.95
N LEU A 72 -10.67 11.50 5.60
CA LEU A 72 -9.82 10.48 5.01
C LEU A 72 -10.59 9.21 4.66
N ILE A 73 -11.41 8.70 5.60
CA ILE A 73 -12.21 7.49 5.38
C ILE A 73 -13.23 7.72 4.26
N GLN A 74 -13.84 8.91 4.16
CA GLN A 74 -14.78 9.24 3.08
C GLN A 74 -14.09 9.26 1.70
N THR A 75 -12.85 9.74 1.62
CA THR A 75 -12.08 9.66 0.37
C THR A 75 -11.79 8.21 -0.01
N ALA A 76 -11.40 7.38 0.95
CA ALA A 76 -11.20 5.95 0.72
C ALA A 76 -12.50 5.23 0.32
N GLU A 77 -13.62 5.52 0.98
CA GLU A 77 -14.94 4.95 0.71
C GLU A 77 -15.43 5.30 -0.70
N GLY A 78 -15.26 6.55 -1.14
CA GLY A 78 -15.62 6.95 -2.50
C GLY A 78 -14.81 6.21 -3.59
N ALA A 79 -13.53 5.95 -3.36
CA ALA A 79 -12.71 5.17 -4.28
C ALA A 79 -13.05 3.66 -4.25
N LEU A 80 -13.44 3.15 -3.08
CA LEU A 80 -13.94 1.78 -2.93
C LEU A 80 -15.27 1.55 -3.64
N ASP A 81 -16.17 2.54 -3.66
CA ASP A 81 -17.44 2.48 -4.40
C ASP A 81 -17.22 2.36 -5.92
N GLU A 82 -16.23 3.08 -6.45
CA GLU A 82 -15.84 2.96 -7.87
C GLU A 82 -15.23 1.58 -8.16
N SER A 83 -14.31 1.14 -7.29
CA SER A 83 -13.71 -0.20 -7.39
C SER A 83 -14.78 -1.29 -7.35
N HIS A 84 -15.80 -1.15 -6.50
CA HIS A 84 -16.94 -2.07 -6.43
C HIS A 84 -17.73 -2.12 -7.75
N SER A 85 -17.99 -0.95 -8.34
CA SER A 85 -18.72 -0.84 -9.61
C SER A 85 -17.95 -1.49 -10.77
N ILE A 86 -16.63 -1.31 -10.80
CA ILE A 86 -15.74 -1.97 -11.77
C ILE A 86 -15.78 -3.50 -11.59
N LEU A 87 -15.61 -4.01 -10.36
CA LEU A 87 -15.67 -5.45 -10.10
C LEU A 87 -17.03 -6.07 -10.48
N GLN A 88 -18.12 -5.32 -10.29
CA GLN A 88 -19.42 -5.76 -10.75
C GLN A 88 -19.48 -5.87 -12.28
N ARG A 89 -18.94 -4.88 -13.01
CA ARG A 89 -18.83 -4.93 -14.48
C ARG A 89 -17.98 -6.11 -14.95
N MET A 90 -16.83 -6.36 -14.30
CA MET A 90 -15.97 -7.50 -14.61
C MET A 90 -16.68 -8.84 -14.38
N ARG A 91 -17.51 -8.95 -13.34
CA ARG A 91 -18.37 -10.12 -13.13
C ARG A 91 -19.39 -10.29 -14.25
N GLU A 92 -20.01 -9.22 -14.73
CA GLU A 92 -20.95 -9.27 -15.86
C GLU A 92 -20.25 -9.79 -17.13
N LEU A 93 -19.05 -9.27 -17.40
CA LEU A 93 -18.21 -9.71 -18.52
C LEU A 93 -17.80 -11.18 -18.39
N ALA A 94 -17.42 -11.64 -17.19
CA ALA A 94 -17.09 -13.04 -16.95
C ALA A 94 -18.29 -13.98 -17.20
N VAL A 95 -19.50 -13.59 -16.77
CA VAL A 95 -20.73 -14.34 -17.06
C VAL A 95 -21.05 -14.33 -18.56
N GLN A 96 -20.84 -13.19 -19.23
CA GLN A 96 -21.02 -13.08 -20.67
C GLN A 96 -20.05 -13.99 -21.43
N ALA A 97 -18.76 -14.01 -21.06
CA ALA A 97 -17.71 -14.84 -21.64
C ALA A 97 -17.90 -16.35 -21.39
N SER A 98 -18.67 -16.71 -20.36
CA SER A 98 -19.03 -18.09 -20.03
C SER A 98 -20.17 -18.65 -20.90
N ASN A 99 -20.81 -17.83 -21.75
CA ASN A 99 -21.85 -18.30 -22.66
C ASN A 99 -21.24 -18.83 -23.97
N ASP A 100 -21.58 -20.07 -24.31
CA ASP A 100 -21.06 -20.84 -25.46
C ASP A 100 -21.56 -20.34 -26.83
N THR A 101 -22.43 -19.32 -26.84
CA THR A 101 -22.98 -18.71 -28.06
C THR A 101 -22.19 -17.52 -28.59
N ASN A 102 -21.16 -17.05 -27.87
CA ASN A 102 -20.26 -16.01 -28.39
C ASN A 102 -19.46 -16.59 -29.56
N HIS A 103 -19.40 -15.86 -30.68
CA HIS A 103 -18.92 -16.41 -31.94
C HIS A 103 -17.39 -16.28 -32.00
N ASP A 104 -16.70 -17.41 -32.03
CA ASP A 104 -15.24 -17.54 -32.17
C ASP A 104 -14.42 -16.82 -31.07
N ASP A 105 -13.13 -17.15 -30.99
CA ASP A 105 -12.20 -16.61 -30.01
C ASP A 105 -12.13 -15.06 -30.02
N VAL A 106 -12.56 -14.42 -31.11
CA VAL A 106 -12.58 -12.95 -31.31
C VAL A 106 -13.52 -12.22 -30.34
N ASP A 107 -14.72 -12.75 -30.08
CA ASP A 107 -15.66 -12.11 -29.12
C ASP A 107 -15.16 -12.25 -27.68
N ARG A 108 -14.45 -13.35 -27.37
CA ARG A 108 -13.85 -13.58 -26.05
C ARG A 108 -12.61 -12.73 -25.85
N GLU A 109 -11.82 -12.53 -26.90
CA GLU A 109 -10.66 -11.63 -26.93
C GLU A 109 -11.10 -10.18 -26.67
N ALA A 110 -12.14 -9.68 -27.32
CA ALA A 110 -12.67 -8.34 -27.07
C ALA A 110 -13.20 -8.15 -25.63
N ILE A 111 -13.85 -9.19 -25.06
CA ILE A 111 -14.25 -9.17 -23.65
C ILE A 111 -13.01 -9.15 -22.74
N GLN A 112 -11.96 -9.90 -23.08
CA GLN A 112 -10.71 -9.92 -22.32
C GLN A 112 -9.99 -8.57 -22.37
N GLU A 113 -9.98 -7.88 -23.51
CA GLU A 113 -9.47 -6.50 -23.61
C GLU A 113 -10.22 -5.54 -22.67
N GLU A 114 -11.55 -5.65 -22.60
CA GLU A 114 -12.35 -4.84 -21.65
C GLU A 114 -12.03 -5.18 -20.19
N VAL A 115 -11.87 -6.46 -19.87
CA VAL A 115 -11.45 -6.92 -18.53
C VAL A 115 -10.06 -6.39 -18.18
N ASN A 116 -9.11 -6.42 -19.11
CA ASN A 116 -7.75 -5.90 -18.88
C ASN A 116 -7.78 -4.38 -18.62
N ALA A 117 -8.54 -3.62 -19.41
CA ALA A 117 -8.69 -2.18 -19.19
C ALA A 117 -9.33 -1.84 -17.83
N LEU A 118 -10.30 -2.67 -17.39
CA LEU A 118 -10.91 -2.52 -16.07
C LEU A 118 -9.94 -2.89 -14.93
N ALA A 119 -9.06 -3.87 -15.13
CA ALA A 119 -8.00 -4.21 -14.19
C ALA A 119 -6.98 -3.07 -14.06
N GLU A 120 -6.54 -2.49 -15.18
CA GLU A 120 -5.67 -1.31 -15.19
C GLU A 120 -6.32 -0.12 -14.47
N GLU A 121 -7.64 0.06 -14.63
CA GLU A 121 -8.38 1.11 -13.96
C GLU A 121 -8.46 0.88 -12.44
N LEU A 122 -8.62 -0.36 -11.98
CA LEU A 122 -8.52 -0.71 -10.55
C LEU A 122 -7.14 -0.36 -9.99
N ASP A 123 -6.07 -0.69 -10.70
CA ASP A 123 -4.70 -0.35 -10.29
C ASP A 123 -4.48 1.17 -10.28
N ARG A 124 -5.05 1.88 -11.25
CA ARG A 124 -5.02 3.34 -11.29
C ARG A 124 -5.74 3.96 -10.10
N ILE A 125 -6.91 3.43 -9.70
CA ILE A 125 -7.64 3.90 -8.51
C ILE A 125 -6.84 3.59 -7.25
N ALA A 126 -6.28 2.38 -7.14
CA ALA A 126 -5.47 1.99 -5.99
C ALA A 126 -4.22 2.89 -5.82
N GLY A 127 -3.52 3.18 -6.92
CA GLY A 127 -2.28 3.96 -6.92
C GLY A 127 -2.45 5.49 -6.89
N ASN A 128 -3.60 6.03 -7.30
CA ASN A 128 -3.83 7.49 -7.34
C ASN A 128 -4.76 8.01 -6.23
N THR A 129 -5.38 7.13 -5.43
CA THR A 129 -6.24 7.56 -4.33
C THR A 129 -5.40 8.02 -3.15
N GLU A 130 -5.25 9.34 -3.03
CA GLU A 130 -4.47 9.98 -1.98
C GLU A 130 -5.30 10.89 -1.07
N PHE A 131 -4.90 10.97 0.19
CA PHE A 131 -5.33 12.04 1.11
C PHE A 131 -4.11 12.68 1.73
N ASN A 132 -3.93 13.99 1.49
CA ASN A 132 -2.79 14.75 2.00
C ASN A 132 -1.42 14.12 1.62
N ASN A 133 -1.28 13.71 0.36
CA ASN A 133 -0.09 13.03 -0.21
C ASN A 133 0.23 11.67 0.44
N LYS A 134 -0.78 11.00 1.01
CA LYS A 134 -0.67 9.62 1.45
C LYS A 134 -1.61 8.77 0.62
N ASN A 135 -1.07 7.73 -0.02
CA ASN A 135 -1.87 6.71 -0.66
C ASN A 135 -2.71 5.98 0.39
N LEU A 136 -3.92 5.60 0.01
CA LEU A 136 -4.87 4.97 0.92
C LEU A 136 -5.13 3.50 0.60
N LEU A 137 -4.98 3.08 -0.66
CA LEU A 137 -5.51 1.79 -1.15
C LEU A 137 -4.42 0.81 -1.62
N ASP A 138 -3.14 1.17 -1.48
CA ASP A 138 -1.99 0.32 -1.85
C ASP A 138 -1.58 -0.64 -0.70
N GLY A 139 -2.29 -0.61 0.43
CA GLY A 139 -2.01 -1.42 1.61
C GLY A 139 -0.87 -0.90 2.50
N SER A 140 -0.18 0.17 2.11
CA SER A 140 0.85 0.82 2.92
C SER A 140 0.27 1.70 4.03
N PHE A 141 -1.02 2.05 3.93
CA PHE A 141 -1.65 3.02 4.81
C PHE A 141 -1.95 2.46 6.21
N GLU A 142 -1.18 2.93 7.18
CA GLU A 142 -1.47 2.79 8.60
C GLU A 142 -1.77 4.16 9.23
N GLY A 143 -3.02 4.35 9.68
CA GLY A 143 -3.51 5.60 10.25
C GLY A 143 -3.81 5.49 11.75
N LYS A 144 -3.14 6.28 12.59
CA LYS A 144 -3.45 6.39 14.02
C LYS A 144 -4.01 7.77 14.37
N PHE A 145 -5.29 7.84 14.72
CA PHE A 145 -5.97 9.09 15.08
C PHE A 145 -6.09 9.23 16.59
N HIS A 146 -5.49 10.28 17.16
CA HIS A 146 -5.65 10.60 18.57
C HIS A 146 -6.95 11.35 18.83
N ILE A 147 -7.87 10.72 19.56
CA ILE A 147 -9.25 11.19 19.76
C ILE A 147 -9.59 11.46 21.24
N GLY A 148 -8.59 11.50 22.12
CA GLY A 148 -8.78 11.78 23.54
C GLY A 148 -7.92 12.92 24.07
N ALA A 149 -8.08 13.19 25.37
CA ALA A 149 -7.30 14.20 26.07
C ALA A 149 -6.07 13.63 26.80
N ASN A 150 -5.99 12.30 26.91
CA ASN A 150 -4.90 11.61 27.60
C ASN A 150 -4.16 10.68 26.63
N SER A 151 -2.89 10.40 26.92
CA SER A 151 -2.07 9.50 26.11
C SER A 151 -2.70 8.11 25.97
N GLY A 152 -2.59 7.53 24.77
CA GLY A 152 -3.11 6.19 24.46
C GLY A 152 -4.58 6.15 24.03
N GLN A 153 -5.29 7.28 24.02
CA GLN A 153 -6.66 7.36 23.51
C GLN A 153 -6.67 7.60 21.99
N SER A 154 -6.42 6.54 21.22
CA SER A 154 -6.36 6.59 19.76
C SER A 154 -7.23 5.52 19.11
N ILE A 155 -7.63 5.78 17.86
CA ILE A 155 -8.24 4.81 16.95
C ILE A 155 -7.21 4.51 15.87
N ASP A 156 -6.92 3.23 15.69
CA ASP A 156 -6.09 2.72 14.60
C ASP A 156 -7.01 2.35 13.42
N VAL A 157 -6.61 2.72 12.22
CA VAL A 157 -7.31 2.50 10.95
C VAL A 157 -6.30 1.89 9.99
N GLN A 158 -6.68 0.75 9.43
CA GLN A 158 -5.92 0.05 8.40
C GLN A 158 -6.81 -0.06 7.17
N ILE A 159 -6.23 0.16 6.00
CA ILE A 159 -6.89 -0.06 4.71
C ILE A 159 -6.05 -1.09 3.97
N GLY A 160 -6.69 -2.17 3.51
CA GLY A 160 -6.02 -3.24 2.78
C GLY A 160 -5.59 -2.82 1.38
N ASN A 161 -4.67 -3.61 0.79
CA ASN A 161 -4.29 -3.44 -0.61
C ASN A 161 -5.43 -3.87 -1.54
N LEU A 162 -5.78 -3.01 -2.50
CA LEU A 162 -6.89 -3.21 -3.45
C LEU A 162 -6.44 -3.20 -4.91
N ASN A 163 -5.16 -3.46 -5.18
CA ASN A 163 -4.68 -3.61 -6.55
C ASN A 163 -5.33 -4.84 -7.23
N SER A 164 -5.35 -4.84 -8.56
CA SER A 164 -5.98 -5.87 -9.40
C SER A 164 -5.42 -7.27 -9.11
N PHE A 165 -4.15 -7.35 -8.71
CA PHE A 165 -3.47 -8.58 -8.29
C PHE A 165 -3.99 -9.14 -6.95
N ASN A 166 -4.06 -8.33 -5.88
CA ASN A 166 -4.58 -8.75 -4.58
C ASN A 166 -6.07 -9.09 -4.61
N LEU A 167 -6.82 -8.45 -5.52
CA LEU A 167 -8.22 -8.78 -5.77
C LEU A 167 -8.41 -10.07 -6.58
N GLY A 168 -7.33 -10.64 -7.14
CA GLY A 168 -7.36 -11.87 -7.95
C GLY A 168 -8.03 -11.68 -9.31
N VAL A 169 -7.97 -10.46 -9.83
CA VAL A 169 -8.66 -10.03 -11.05
C VAL A 169 -7.70 -9.90 -12.23
N ALA A 170 -6.47 -9.46 -11.98
CA ALA A 170 -5.39 -9.67 -12.92
C ALA A 170 -5.10 -11.18 -12.97
N GLY A 171 -5.06 -11.75 -14.19
CA GLY A 171 -4.58 -13.12 -14.37
C GLY A 171 -3.18 -13.27 -13.80
N GLU A 172 -2.81 -14.50 -13.41
CA GLU A 172 -1.42 -14.84 -13.11
C GLU A 172 -0.55 -14.27 -14.23
N ALA A 173 0.42 -13.43 -13.88
CA ALA A 173 1.29 -12.80 -14.88
C ALA A 173 1.90 -13.91 -15.74
N ASP A 174 1.56 -13.92 -17.02
CA ASP A 174 2.18 -14.82 -17.99
C ASP A 174 3.59 -14.29 -18.23
N PHE A 175 4.56 -14.87 -17.52
CA PHE A 175 5.97 -14.52 -17.62
C PHE A 175 6.55 -15.12 -18.90
N ASP A 176 6.37 -14.45 -20.05
CA ASP A 176 7.10 -14.81 -21.26
C ASP A 176 8.51 -14.17 -21.26
N ILE A 177 9.48 -14.88 -20.66
CA ILE A 177 10.91 -14.56 -20.77
C ILE A 177 11.55 -15.58 -21.71
N SER A 178 11.25 -15.49 -23.00
CA SER A 178 11.90 -16.29 -24.03
C SER A 178 13.06 -15.49 -24.65
N ASN A 179 14.31 -15.76 -24.25
CA ASN A 179 15.50 -15.28 -24.95
C ASN A 179 15.69 -16.06 -26.27
N THR A 180 14.71 -15.93 -27.16
CA THR A 180 14.65 -16.60 -28.45
C THR A 180 15.51 -15.84 -29.46
N SER A 181 16.39 -16.57 -30.13
CA SER A 181 17.21 -16.05 -31.23
C SER A 181 16.97 -16.88 -32.49
N THR A 182 17.24 -16.32 -33.66
CA THR A 182 17.16 -17.05 -34.93
C THR A 182 18.54 -17.56 -35.34
N ALA A 183 18.66 -18.86 -35.65
CA ALA A 183 19.91 -19.46 -36.09
C ALA A 183 19.73 -20.42 -37.28
N THR A 184 20.84 -20.77 -37.91
CA THR A 184 20.93 -21.85 -38.89
C THR A 184 21.24 -23.16 -38.17
N VAL A 185 20.37 -24.16 -38.32
CA VAL A 185 20.53 -25.50 -37.71
C VAL A 185 20.44 -26.54 -38.83
N GLU A 186 21.43 -27.43 -38.92
CA GLU A 186 21.50 -28.50 -39.94
C GLU A 186 21.28 -28.01 -41.39
N GLY A 187 21.67 -26.76 -41.69
CA GLY A 187 21.56 -26.16 -43.02
C GLY A 187 20.22 -25.47 -43.33
N VAL A 188 19.26 -25.45 -42.39
CA VAL A 188 17.99 -24.70 -42.50
C VAL A 188 18.14 -23.34 -41.83
N GLU A 189 17.87 -22.25 -42.56
CA GLU A 189 17.89 -20.89 -42.03
C GLU A 189 16.57 -20.50 -41.38
N GLY A 190 16.62 -19.62 -40.37
CA GLY A 190 15.40 -18.99 -39.83
C GLY A 190 14.78 -19.68 -38.63
N GLN A 191 15.48 -20.59 -37.95
CA GLN A 191 14.91 -21.38 -36.86
C GLN A 191 15.08 -20.69 -35.51
N THR A 192 14.02 -20.71 -34.71
CA THR A 192 14.01 -20.24 -33.32
C THR A 192 14.84 -21.19 -32.46
N VAL A 193 15.83 -20.65 -31.75
CA VAL A 193 16.75 -21.38 -30.89
C VAL A 193 16.93 -20.72 -29.53
N LEU A 194 17.21 -21.54 -28.51
CA LEU A 194 17.72 -21.10 -27.21
C LEU A 194 19.23 -21.26 -27.19
N ARG A 195 19.92 -20.26 -26.61
CA ARG A 195 21.38 -20.25 -26.47
C ARG A 195 21.77 -20.18 -25.00
N ASN A 196 22.89 -20.81 -24.64
CA ASN A 196 23.49 -20.66 -23.31
C ASN A 196 24.38 -19.39 -23.23
N SER A 197 24.95 -19.13 -22.05
CA SER A 197 25.87 -18.02 -21.80
C SER A 197 27.22 -18.12 -22.55
N SER A 198 27.50 -19.25 -23.19
CA SER A 198 28.66 -19.46 -24.07
C SER A 198 28.33 -19.31 -25.55
N ASP A 199 27.11 -18.86 -25.89
CA ASP A 199 26.55 -18.71 -27.24
C ASP A 199 26.33 -20.02 -28.01
N ASP A 200 26.36 -21.15 -27.31
CA ASP A 200 26.03 -22.46 -27.88
C ASP A 200 24.51 -22.65 -27.93
N ILE A 201 24.02 -23.24 -29.02
CA ILE A 201 22.61 -23.62 -29.15
C ILE A 201 22.33 -24.80 -28.21
N VAL A 202 21.32 -24.66 -27.34
CA VAL A 202 20.92 -25.69 -26.37
C VAL A 202 19.55 -26.30 -26.68
N ALA A 203 18.71 -25.60 -27.42
CA ALA A 203 17.44 -26.13 -27.90
C ALA A 203 17.01 -25.45 -29.21
N VAL A 204 16.28 -26.19 -30.04
CA VAL A 204 15.76 -25.73 -31.33
C VAL A 204 14.25 -25.96 -31.36
N GLN A 205 13.49 -24.93 -31.73
CA GLN A 205 12.04 -25.03 -31.84
C GLN A 205 11.64 -25.57 -33.22
N ILE A 206 10.80 -26.60 -33.22
CA ILE A 206 10.28 -27.24 -34.45
C ILE A 206 8.76 -27.12 -34.45
N GLY A 207 8.20 -26.52 -35.51
CA GLY A 207 6.74 -26.36 -35.65
C GLY A 207 6.23 -24.92 -35.68
N GLY A 208 7.11 -23.90 -35.64
CA GLY A 208 6.73 -22.49 -35.60
C GLY A 208 6.72 -21.94 -34.18
N SER A 209 5.97 -20.85 -33.93
CA SER A 209 5.91 -20.17 -32.62
C SER A 209 5.43 -21.06 -31.48
N ASP A 210 4.59 -22.05 -31.80
CA ASP A 210 3.97 -22.97 -30.85
C ASP A 210 4.61 -24.37 -30.92
N GLY A 211 5.78 -24.45 -31.57
CA GLY A 211 6.51 -25.70 -31.78
C GLY A 211 7.17 -26.22 -30.51
N GLU A 212 7.45 -27.52 -30.50
CA GLU A 212 8.16 -28.19 -29.41
C GLU A 212 9.67 -27.95 -29.51
N TRP A 213 10.34 -27.94 -28.35
CA TRP A 213 11.78 -27.76 -28.25
C TRP A 213 12.51 -29.10 -28.30
N PHE A 214 13.55 -29.20 -29.12
CA PHE A 214 14.39 -30.41 -29.23
C PHE A 214 15.86 -30.08 -28.99
N ALA A 215 16.62 -31.05 -28.49
CA ALA A 215 18.07 -30.90 -28.38
C ALA A 215 18.68 -30.81 -29.78
N PRO A 216 19.73 -30.00 -30.01
CA PRO A 216 20.33 -29.86 -31.33
C PRO A 216 20.85 -31.17 -31.94
N SER A 217 21.21 -32.15 -31.10
CA SER A 217 21.62 -33.49 -31.54
C SER A 217 20.48 -34.35 -32.06
N ASP A 218 19.24 -33.98 -31.74
CA ASP A 218 18.05 -34.78 -31.94
C ASP A 218 17.18 -34.22 -33.07
N VAL A 219 17.72 -33.28 -33.86
CA VAL A 219 17.04 -32.66 -35.01
C VAL A 219 17.66 -33.15 -36.32
N GLU A 220 16.81 -33.54 -37.27
CA GLU A 220 17.19 -33.97 -38.62
C GLU A 220 16.42 -33.17 -39.69
N VAL A 221 16.92 -33.14 -40.93
CA VAL A 221 16.24 -32.50 -42.06
C VAL A 221 15.45 -33.55 -42.84
N ASN A 222 14.16 -33.33 -43.07
CA ASN A 222 13.33 -34.21 -43.89
C ASN A 222 13.65 -34.05 -45.40
N GLU A 223 13.08 -34.91 -46.25
CA GLU A 223 13.29 -34.86 -47.72
C GLU A 223 12.78 -33.56 -48.38
N GLU A 224 12.03 -32.74 -47.64
CA GLU A 224 11.46 -31.45 -48.07
C GLU A 224 12.30 -30.24 -47.60
N GLY A 225 13.39 -30.47 -46.87
CA GLY A 225 14.28 -29.42 -46.38
C GLY A 225 13.83 -28.74 -45.09
N LEU A 226 12.89 -29.33 -44.34
CA LEU A 226 12.40 -28.84 -43.06
C LEU A 226 13.03 -29.64 -41.89
N LEU A 227 13.28 -28.96 -40.77
CA LEU A 227 13.72 -29.62 -39.54
C LEU A 227 12.58 -30.45 -38.92
N ILE A 228 12.91 -31.68 -38.53
CA ILE A 228 12.05 -32.62 -37.82
C ILE A 228 12.82 -33.21 -36.64
N GLY A 229 12.11 -33.65 -35.60
CA GLY A 229 12.71 -34.46 -34.55
C GLY A 229 13.15 -35.82 -35.09
N SER A 230 14.33 -36.29 -34.69
CA SER A 230 14.85 -37.61 -35.05
C SER A 230 13.90 -38.70 -34.55
N PRO A 231 13.81 -39.86 -35.23
CA PRO A 231 12.92 -40.94 -34.81
C PRO A 231 13.24 -41.43 -33.38
N GLY A 232 12.38 -41.09 -32.41
CA GLY A 232 12.55 -41.44 -30.99
C GLY A 232 13.17 -40.34 -30.12
N ALA A 233 13.30 -39.11 -30.62
CA ALA A 233 13.62 -37.93 -29.82
C ALA A 233 12.45 -37.54 -28.91
N ASP A 234 12.74 -37.26 -27.64
CA ASP A 234 11.78 -36.70 -26.70
C ASP A 234 11.87 -35.17 -26.73
N SER A 235 10.72 -34.49 -26.69
CA SER A 235 10.66 -33.03 -26.56
C SER A 235 11.27 -32.59 -25.22
N LEU A 236 12.06 -31.52 -25.24
CA LEU A 236 12.58 -30.88 -24.03
C LEU A 236 11.51 -30.00 -23.40
N GLU A 237 11.25 -30.21 -22.11
CA GLU A 237 10.55 -29.23 -21.29
C GLU A 237 11.51 -28.08 -20.95
N VAL A 238 11.31 -26.92 -21.59
CA VAL A 238 12.06 -25.71 -21.27
C VAL A 238 11.44 -25.08 -20.03
N THR A 239 12.11 -25.21 -18.89
CA THR A 239 11.75 -24.46 -17.66
C THR A 239 12.61 -23.20 -17.59
N THR A 240 12.00 -22.04 -17.84
CA THR A 240 12.67 -20.75 -17.77
C THR A 240 13.07 -20.44 -16.33
N THR A 241 14.37 -20.30 -16.05
CA THR A 241 14.85 -19.76 -14.78
C THR A 241 15.40 -18.36 -15.06
N VAL A 242 14.75 -17.37 -14.46
CA VAL A 242 15.00 -15.95 -14.69
C VAL A 242 16.38 -15.54 -14.15
N SER A 243 17.20 -14.89 -14.97
CA SER A 243 18.58 -14.47 -14.66
C SER A 243 18.79 -12.95 -14.80
N GLU A 244 17.73 -12.16 -14.91
CA GLU A 244 17.86 -10.69 -14.85
C GLU A 244 17.68 -10.21 -13.41
N THR A 245 18.52 -9.26 -13.00
CA THR A 245 18.48 -8.66 -11.66
C THR A 245 17.53 -7.46 -11.59
N GLU A 246 16.97 -7.04 -12.72
CA GLU A 246 16.08 -5.88 -12.87
C GLU A 246 14.99 -6.19 -13.91
N PHE A 247 13.73 -5.98 -13.55
CA PHE A 247 12.52 -6.14 -14.36
C PHE A 247 11.79 -4.81 -14.41
N THR A 248 11.02 -4.53 -15.45
CA THR A 248 10.13 -3.34 -15.46
C THR A 248 8.71 -3.80 -15.74
N HIS A 249 7.78 -3.51 -14.83
CA HIS A 249 6.35 -3.76 -15.02
C HIS A 249 5.58 -2.47 -14.75
N ASN A 250 4.68 -2.08 -15.65
CA ASN A 250 3.91 -0.82 -15.58
C ASN A 250 4.75 0.42 -15.24
N ASN A 251 5.93 0.53 -15.85
CA ASN A 251 6.85 1.66 -15.68
C ASN A 251 7.52 1.76 -14.28
N THR A 252 7.43 0.70 -13.48
CA THR A 252 8.14 0.52 -12.20
C THR A 252 9.21 -0.56 -12.37
N VAL A 253 10.43 -0.26 -11.90
CA VAL A 253 11.56 -1.21 -11.95
C VAL A 253 11.55 -2.07 -10.70
N TYR A 254 11.59 -3.39 -10.87
CA TYR A 254 11.67 -4.38 -9.81
C TYR A 254 13.04 -5.05 -9.84
N THR A 255 13.70 -5.21 -8.71
CA THR A 255 15.04 -5.84 -8.63
C THR A 255 14.95 -7.22 -8.00
N LEU A 256 15.58 -8.23 -8.60
CA LEU A 256 15.70 -9.56 -7.99
C LEU A 256 16.91 -9.56 -7.05
N ALA A 257 16.67 -9.76 -5.76
CA ALA A 257 17.70 -9.84 -4.74
C ALA A 257 17.76 -11.26 -4.16
N GLU A 258 18.87 -11.95 -4.41
CA GLU A 258 19.19 -13.22 -3.75
C GLU A 258 19.66 -12.98 -2.31
N ASP A 259 19.35 -13.90 -1.39
CA ASP A 259 19.71 -13.87 0.04
C ASP A 259 19.29 -12.58 0.78
N HIS A 260 18.19 -11.96 0.37
CA HIS A 260 17.68 -10.76 1.04
C HIS A 260 16.99 -11.13 2.36
N THR A 261 17.32 -10.39 3.43
CA THR A 261 16.68 -10.53 4.73
C THR A 261 15.44 -9.64 4.80
N TYR A 262 14.28 -10.23 5.06
CA TYR A 262 13.02 -9.52 5.19
C TYR A 262 12.28 -9.97 6.46
N GLU A 263 11.54 -9.05 7.07
CA GLU A 263 10.79 -9.31 8.28
C GLU A 263 9.32 -9.62 7.96
N VAL A 264 8.81 -10.72 8.53
CA VAL A 264 7.38 -11.04 8.52
C VAL A 264 6.91 -11.03 9.98
N GLY A 265 6.18 -9.97 10.36
CA GLY A 265 5.80 -9.74 11.75
C GLY A 265 7.01 -9.37 12.62
N ASN A 266 7.43 -10.28 13.51
CA ASN A 266 8.60 -10.10 14.39
C ASN A 266 9.73 -11.13 14.12
N GLU A 267 9.64 -11.87 13.01
CA GLU A 267 10.59 -12.91 12.65
C GLU A 267 11.31 -12.54 11.34
N GLU A 268 12.64 -12.68 11.33
CA GLU A 268 13.49 -12.44 10.16
C GLU A 268 13.59 -13.71 9.30
N PHE A 269 13.37 -13.56 7.99
CA PHE A 269 13.53 -14.60 6.98
C PHE A 269 14.56 -14.17 5.95
N SER A 270 15.22 -15.13 5.30
CA SER A 270 16.18 -14.88 4.21
C SER A 270 15.84 -15.73 3.00
N GLY A 271 15.75 -15.12 1.82
CA GLY A 271 15.47 -15.83 0.57
C GLY A 271 15.62 -14.94 -0.66
N THR A 272 15.36 -15.52 -1.84
CA THR A 272 15.30 -14.76 -3.08
C THR A 272 14.01 -13.96 -3.12
N VAL A 273 14.11 -12.65 -3.24
CA VAL A 273 12.96 -11.73 -3.26
C VAL A 273 12.98 -10.84 -4.50
N LEU A 274 11.80 -10.46 -4.97
CA LEU A 274 11.60 -9.35 -5.89
C LEU A 274 11.36 -8.10 -5.03
N LEU A 275 12.17 -7.07 -5.24
CA LEU A 275 12.03 -5.76 -4.62
C LEU A 275 11.41 -4.78 -5.62
N ASP A 276 10.62 -3.82 -5.18
CA ASP A 276 10.18 -2.69 -6.01
C ASP A 276 11.26 -1.58 -6.10
N ALA A 277 10.89 -0.45 -6.70
CA ALA A 277 11.80 0.70 -6.89
C ALA A 277 12.17 1.40 -5.57
N ASP A 278 11.38 1.22 -4.52
CA ASP A 278 11.57 1.79 -3.19
C ASP A 278 12.33 0.83 -2.25
N GLY A 279 12.52 -0.42 -2.68
CA GLY A 279 13.27 -1.46 -1.98
C GLY A 279 12.39 -2.37 -1.12
N ASP A 280 11.07 -2.32 -1.31
CA ASP A 280 10.11 -3.16 -0.58
C ASP A 280 9.93 -4.51 -1.26
N VAL A 281 9.75 -5.57 -0.46
CA VAL A 281 9.58 -6.94 -0.97
C VAL A 281 8.20 -7.12 -1.62
N PHE A 282 8.21 -7.25 -2.95
CA PHE A 282 7.04 -7.52 -3.78
C PHE A 282 6.68 -9.02 -3.82
N ALA A 283 7.67 -9.91 -3.87
CA ALA A 283 7.46 -11.36 -3.87
C ALA A 283 8.68 -12.14 -3.36
N VAL A 284 8.51 -13.39 -2.92
CA VAL A 284 9.58 -14.28 -2.45
C VAL A 284 9.51 -15.60 -3.21
N GLN A 285 10.64 -16.10 -3.70
CA GLN A 285 10.74 -17.38 -4.40
C GLN A 285 11.23 -18.47 -3.45
N ASN A 286 10.42 -19.52 -3.17
CA ASN A 286 10.89 -20.92 -3.10
C ASN A 286 9.80 -21.97 -2.78
N GLY A 287 9.66 -22.95 -3.68
CA GLY A 287 9.44 -24.38 -3.41
C GLY A 287 8.12 -24.88 -2.81
N MET A 288 7.40 -24.10 -2.03
CA MET A 288 6.08 -24.49 -1.51
C MET A 288 5.36 -23.31 -0.89
N ILE A 289 4.13 -23.10 -1.38
CA ILE A 289 3.01 -22.43 -0.71
C ILE A 289 3.03 -20.90 -0.80
N GLY A 290 1.99 -20.40 -1.48
CA GLY A 290 0.93 -19.64 -0.84
C GLY A 290 1.39 -18.49 0.04
N ILE A 291 1.16 -17.29 -0.50
CA ILE A 291 1.21 -16.00 0.17
C ILE A 291 0.61 -16.15 1.58
N VAL A 292 1.48 -16.18 2.60
CA VAL A 292 1.07 -16.10 4.00
C VAL A 292 0.67 -14.65 4.26
N PRO A 293 -0.57 -14.39 4.70
CA PRO A 293 -1.02 -13.04 4.99
C PRO A 293 -0.27 -12.53 6.22
N VAL A 294 0.39 -11.38 6.08
CA VAL A 294 0.93 -10.65 7.22
C VAL A 294 -0.10 -9.60 7.63
N HIS A 295 -1.01 -10.07 8.48
CA HIS A 295 -2.04 -9.36 9.28
C HIS A 295 -3.07 -8.46 8.57
#